data_AF-A0A7K4CEG9-F1
#
_entry.id   AF-A0A7K4CEG9-F1
#
_cell.length_a   1.000
_cell.length_b   1.000
_cell.length_c   1.000
_cell.angle_alpha   90.00
_cell.angle_beta   90.00
_cell.angle_gamma   90.00
#
_symmetry.space_group_name_H-M   'P 1'
#
loop_
_entity.id
_entity.type
_entity.pdbx_description
1 polymer ?
#
loop_
_entity_poly.entity_id
_entity_poly.type
_entity_poly.pdbx_seq_one_letter_code
_entity_poly.pdbx_strand_id
1 'polypeptide(L)'
;MDASNLLQTLAILVECSIAMIGILIALQNRKRYGWLIAATFGLYVLFDSLRIFSMPLPAELHAGILLIACILMLAAVWLLYCEKQE
;
A
#
# COMPACT_ATOMS: atom_id res chain seq x y z
N MET A 1 -2.84 -26.62 -4.58
CA MET A 1 -2.52 -25.20 -4.39
C MET A 1 -2.01 -25.03 -2.98
N ASP A 2 -0.74 -24.65 -2.83
CA ASP A 2 -0.13 -24.41 -1.52
C ASP A 2 -0.85 -23.27 -0.81
N ALA A 3 -1.15 -23.44 0.47
CA ALA A 3 -1.85 -22.44 1.28
C ALA A 3 -1.14 -21.06 1.26
N SER A 4 0.18 -21.06 1.16
CA SER A 4 1.02 -19.86 1.02
C SER A 4 0.70 -19.07 -0.25
N ASN A 5 0.48 -19.76 -1.38
CA ASN A 5 0.16 -19.12 -2.66
C ASN A 5 -1.25 -18.51 -2.65
N LEU A 6 -2.20 -19.19 -2.00
CA LEU A 6 -3.56 -18.66 -1.81
C LEU A 6 -3.57 -17.41 -0.94
N LEU A 7 -2.82 -17.43 0.17
CA LEU A 7 -2.73 -16.28 1.08
C LEU A 7 -2.10 -15.07 0.39
N GLN A 8 -1.04 -15.30 -0.39
CA GLN A 8 -0.36 -14.24 -1.14
C GLN A 8 -1.27 -13.64 -2.23
N THR A 9 -2.02 -14.48 -2.94
CA THR A 9 -3.00 -14.02 -3.94
C THR A 9 -4.09 -13.17 -3.30
N LEU A 10 -4.60 -13.57 -2.14
CA LEU A 10 -5.60 -12.78 -1.40
C LEU A 10 -5.03 -11.46 -0.89
N ALA A 11 -3.78 -11.44 -0.43
CA ALA A 11 -3.10 -10.23 0.01
C ALA A 11 -3.01 -9.21 -1.14
N ILE A 12 -2.52 -9.63 -2.32
CA ILE A 12 -2.46 -8.78 -3.52
C ILE A 12 -3.84 -8.24 -3.91
N LEU A 13 -4.88 -9.07 -3.84
CA LEU A 13 -6.23 -8.65 -4.18
C LEU A 13 -6.73 -7.53 -3.26
N VAL A 14 -6.46 -7.65 -1.96
CA VAL A 14 -6.76 -6.63 -0.97
C VAL A 14 -5.94 -5.37 -1.21
N GLU A 15 -4.64 -5.49 -1.48
CA GLU A 15 -3.75 -4.36 -1.73
C GLU A 15 -4.16 -3.58 -2.98
N CYS A 16 -4.50 -4.27 -4.07
CA CYS A 16 -5.05 -3.67 -5.29
C CYS A 16 -6.36 -2.93 -5.03
N SER A 17 -7.24 -3.50 -4.20
CA SER A 17 -8.51 -2.89 -3.83
C SER A 17 -8.28 -1.58 -3.06
N ILE A 18 -7.36 -1.59 -2.09
CA ILE A 18 -7.04 -0.40 -1.30
C ILE A 18 -6.31 0.65 -2.14
N ALA A 19 -5.42 0.25 -3.06
CA ALA A 19 -4.79 1.16 -4.01
C ALA A 19 -5.84 1.86 -4.91
N MET A 20 -6.81 1.10 -5.44
CA MET A 20 -7.91 1.68 -6.23
C MET A 20 -8.76 2.64 -5.39
N ILE A 21 -9.10 2.29 -4.16
CA ILE A 21 -9.84 3.17 -3.25
C ILE A 21 -9.03 4.45 -2.96
N GLY A 22 -7.72 4.34 -2.74
CA GLY A 22 -6.82 5.48 -2.55
C GLY A 22 -6.79 6.42 -3.76
N ILE A 23 -6.70 5.86 -4.98
CA ILE A 23 -6.75 6.62 -6.23
C ILE A 23 -8.12 7.30 -6.39
N LEU A 24 -9.21 6.58 -6.15
CA LEU A 24 -10.57 7.12 -6.22
C LEU A 24 -10.78 8.28 -5.25
N ILE A 25 -10.31 8.14 -4.01
CA ILE A 25 -10.33 9.21 -3.01
C ILE A 25 -9.50 10.41 -3.48
N ALA A 26 -8.32 10.19 -4.03
CA ALA A 26 -7.46 11.25 -4.55
C ALA A 26 -8.10 12.00 -5.72
N LEU A 27 -8.73 11.26 -6.64
CA LEU A 27 -9.40 11.83 -7.83
C LEU A 27 -10.68 12.57 -7.46
N GLN A 28 -11.51 11.95 -6.62
CA GLN A 28 -12.88 12.40 -6.38
C GLN A 28 -12.98 13.49 -5.32
N ASN A 29 -12.16 13.44 -4.27
CA ASN A 29 -12.15 14.47 -3.23
C ASN A 29 -11.06 15.54 -3.46
N ARG A 30 -10.15 15.35 -4.43
CA ARG A 30 -8.96 16.20 -4.67
C ARG A 30 -8.04 16.31 -3.44
N LYS A 31 -8.16 15.38 -2.50
CA LYS A 31 -7.48 15.39 -1.22
C LYS A 31 -6.11 14.72 -1.35
N ARG A 32 -5.08 15.42 -0.88
CA ARG A 32 -3.67 14.95 -1.01
C ARG A 32 -3.42 13.62 -0.29
N TYR A 33 -4.21 13.27 0.74
CA TYR A 33 -4.04 11.99 1.46
C TYR A 33 -4.33 10.76 0.59
N GLY A 34 -5.26 10.84 -0.37
CA GLY A 34 -5.56 9.71 -1.25
C GLY A 34 -4.35 9.28 -2.09
N TRP A 35 -3.52 10.25 -2.49
CA TRP A 35 -2.30 10.00 -3.26
C TRP A 35 -1.23 9.27 -2.42
N LEU A 36 -1.11 9.60 -1.12
CA LEU A 36 -0.23 8.89 -0.19
C LEU A 36 -0.67 7.44 0.03
N ILE A 37 -1.97 7.20 0.19
CA ILE A 37 -2.53 5.85 0.36
C ILE A 37 -2.31 5.01 -0.91
N ALA A 38 -2.63 5.59 -2.07
CA ALA A 38 -2.41 4.95 -3.37
C ALA A 38 -0.92 4.62 -3.62
N ALA A 39 -0.01 5.54 -3.28
CA ALA A 39 1.42 5.32 -3.40
C ALA A 39 1.90 4.19 -2.48
N THR A 40 1.42 4.15 -1.24
CA THR A 40 1.78 3.13 -0.26
C THR A 40 1.34 1.74 -0.71
N PHE A 41 0.06 1.59 -1.08
CA PHE A 41 -0.49 0.31 -1.52
C PHE A 41 -0.02 -0.10 -2.92
N GLY A 42 0.23 0.87 -3.81
CA GLY A 42 0.86 0.59 -5.11
C GLY A 42 2.27 0.03 -4.95
N LEU A 43 3.04 0.54 -3.98
CA LEU A 43 4.38 0.03 -3.68
C LEU A 43 4.33 -1.40 -3.14
N TYR A 44 3.34 -1.69 -2.28
CA TYR A 44 3.08 -3.02 -1.77
C TYR A 44 2.73 -4.03 -2.88
N VAL A 45 1.80 -3.70 -3.79
CA VAL A 45 1.46 -4.54 -4.96
C VAL A 45 2.67 -4.82 -5.83
N LEU A 46 3.51 -3.81 -6.07
CA LEU A 46 4.75 -3.96 -6.83
C LEU A 46 5.70 -4.94 -6.14
N PHE A 47 5.84 -4.82 -4.81
CA PHE A 47 6.71 -5.67 -4.02
C PHE A 47 6.23 -7.11 -3.98
N ASP A 48 4.92 -7.33 -3.83
CA ASP A 48 4.35 -8.66 -3.82
C ASP A 48 4.44 -9.32 -5.21
N SER A 49 4.34 -8.52 -6.29
CA SER A 49 4.63 -8.97 -7.66
C SER A 49 6.10 -9.40 -7.84
N LEU A 50 7.06 -8.65 -7.27
CA LEU A 50 8.48 -9.02 -7.29
C LEU A 50 8.74 -10.32 -6.51
N ARG A 51 7.99 -10.53 -5.42
CA ARG A 51 8.04 -11.75 -4.61
C ARG A 51 7.48 -12.96 -5.35
N ILE A 52 6.39 -12.80 -6.10
CA ILE A 52 5.86 -13.85 -7.02
C ILE A 52 6.87 -14.19 -8.12
N PHE A 53 7.61 -13.19 -8.62
CA PHE A 53 8.67 -13.41 -9.61
C PHE A 53 9.92 -14.12 -9.04
N SER A 54 9.90 -14.53 -7.76
CA SER A 54 11.01 -15.21 -7.08
C SER A 54 12.31 -14.41 -7.10
N MET A 55 12.24 -13.08 -7.21
CA MET A 55 13.41 -12.23 -7.10
C MET A 55 13.85 -12.19 -5.62
N PRO A 56 15.04 -12.69 -5.26
CA PRO A 56 15.47 -12.76 -3.86
C PRO A 56 15.80 -11.35 -3.36
N LEU A 57 14.79 -10.63 -2.87
CA LEU A 57 15.01 -9.37 -2.18
C LEU A 57 15.47 -9.66 -0.75
N PRO A 58 16.57 -9.05 -0.29
CA PRO A 58 17.06 -9.25 1.07
C PRO A 58 16.03 -8.72 2.08
N ALA A 59 15.93 -9.40 3.22
CA ALA A 59 14.97 -9.08 4.28
C ALA A 59 15.06 -7.62 4.75
N GLU A 60 16.25 -7.02 4.70
CA GLU A 60 16.49 -5.62 5.07
C GLU A 60 15.81 -4.62 4.13
N LEU A 61 15.76 -4.93 2.82
CA LEU A 61 15.04 -4.13 1.83
C LEU A 61 13.52 -4.19 2.08
N HIS A 62 13.02 -5.36 2.48
CA HIS A 62 11.61 -5.54 2.85
C HIS A 62 11.24 -4.71 4.08
N ALA A 63 12.08 -4.74 5.12
CA ALA A 63 11.90 -3.94 6.34
C ALA A 63 11.95 -2.43 6.04
N GLY A 64 12.87 -1.99 5.18
CA GLY A 64 12.98 -0.59 4.77
C GLY A 64 11.72 -0.08 4.05
N ILE A 65 11.17 -0.87 3.13
CA ILE A 65 9.96 -0.50 2.39
C ILE A 65 8.72 -0.52 3.31
N LEU A 66 8.63 -1.49 4.21
CA LEU A 66 7.59 -1.52 5.23
C LEU A 66 7.65 -0.28 6.13
N LEU A 67 8.85 0.17 6.50
CA LEU A 67 9.03 1.38 7.32
C LEU A 67 8.59 2.64 6.56
N ILE A 68 8.98 2.78 5.28
CA ILE A 68 8.54 3.88 4.42
C ILE A 68 7.02 3.85 4.26
N ALA A 69 6.44 2.68 4.02
CA ALA A 69 5.00 2.50 3.90
C ALA A 69 4.26 2.89 5.18
N CYS A 70 4.75 2.47 6.35
CA CYS A 70 4.21 2.89 7.64
C CYS A 70 4.28 4.42 7.84
N ILE A 71 5.39 5.06 7.47
CA ILE A 71 5.52 6.52 7.55
C ILE A 71 4.53 7.23 6.63
N LEU A 72 4.38 6.76 5.37
CA LEU A 72 3.40 7.32 4.44
C LEU A 72 1.96 7.14 4.95
N MET A 73 1.63 5.96 5.49
CA MET A 73 0.31 5.67 6.03
C MET A 73 0.02 6.52 7.27
N LEU A 74 1.01 6.70 8.15
CA LEU A 74 0.92 7.59 9.30
C LEU A 74 0.67 9.05 8.87
N ALA A 75 1.40 9.53 7.87
CA ALA A 75 1.20 10.86 7.31
C ALA A 75 -0.19 11.01 6.67
N ALA A 76 -0.68 9.99 5.96
CA ALA A 76 -2.02 9.98 5.38
C ALA A 76 -3.12 10.05 6.45
N VAL A 77 -3.01 9.25 7.52
CA VAL A 77 -3.96 9.25 8.64
C VAL A 77 -3.89 10.57 9.41
N TRP A 78 -2.70 11.13 9.60
CA TRP A 78 -2.52 12.43 10.23
C TRP A 78 -3.20 13.56 9.44
N LEU A 79 -3.02 13.56 8.11
CA LEU A 79 -3.65 14.54 7.22
C LEU A 79 -5.18 14.40 7.24
N LEU A 80 -5.69 13.17 7.24
CA LEU A 80 -7.12 12.87 7.39
C LEU A 80 -7.67 13.33 8.74
N TYR A 81 -6.90 13.19 9.83
CA TYR A 81 -7.29 13.67 11.15
C TYR A 81 -7.36 15.21 11.21
N CYS A 82 -6.37 15.89 10.63
CA CYS A 82 -6.37 17.35 10.52
C CYS A 82 -7.56 17.88 9.71
N GLU A 83 -7.89 17.26 8.57
CA GLU A 83 -9.01 17.68 7.73
C GLU A 83 -10.39 17.44 8.35
N LYS A 84 -10.50 16.55 9.32
CA LYS A 84 -11.76 16.25 10.00
C LYS A 84 -12.05 17.19 11.17
N GLN A 85 -11.06 18.01 11.59
CA GLN A 85 -11.22 19.02 12.62
C GLN A 85 -11.57 20.42 12.08
N GLU A 86 -11.61 20.62 10.75
CA GLU A 86 -12.10 21.85 10.11
C GLU A 86 -13.59 21.81 9.77
#